data_AF-A0A0W8FFX1-F1
#
_entry.id   AF-A0A0W8FFX1-F1
#
_cell.length_a   1.000
_cell.length_b   1.000
_cell.length_c   1.000
_cell.angle_alpha   90.00
_cell.angle_beta   90.00
_cell.angle_gamma   90.00
#
_symmetry.space_group_name_H-M   'P 1'
#
loop_
_entity.id
_entity.type
_entity.pdbx_description
1 polymer ?
#
loop_
_entity_poly.entity_id
_entity_poly.type
_entity_poly.pdbx_seq_one_letter_code
_entity_poly.pdbx_strand_id
1 'polypeptide(L)' 'MNISKINRYAQEGETLLVPGKVLGSGVLEQSVTVAALHFSESAVNKITGANGTCMSIEELLRDNPKGRHVRILR' A
#
# COMPACT_ATOMS: atom_id res chain seq x y z
N MET A 1 -10.09 -0.43 -2.05
CA MET A 1 -9.26 0.78 -1.84
C MET A 1 -8.73 1.25 -3.18
N ASN A 2 -8.82 2.53 -3.50
CA ASN A 2 -8.27 3.09 -4.74
C ASN A 2 -6.93 3.77 -4.47
N ILE A 3 -6.03 3.75 -5.45
CA ILE A 3 -4.75 4.48 -5.39
C ILE A 3 -4.95 5.98 -5.13
N SER A 4 -5.96 6.60 -5.76
CA SER A 4 -6.28 8.01 -5.51
C SER A 4 -6.60 8.34 -4.05
N LYS A 5 -7.12 7.37 -3.29
CA LYS A 5 -7.38 7.53 -1.85
C LYS A 5 -6.10 7.33 -1.05
N ILE A 6 -5.26 6.38 -1.43
CA ILE A 6 -3.94 6.14 -0.83
C ILE A 6 -3.09 7.40 -0.94
N ASN A 7 -2.93 7.97 -2.14
CA ASN A 7 -2.11 9.16 -2.40
C ASN A 7 -2.50 10.40 -1.57
N ARG A 8 -3.77 10.51 -1.14
CA ARG A 8 -4.21 11.65 -0.32
C ARG A 8 -3.78 11.56 1.14
N TYR A 9 -3.56 10.34 1.64
CA TYR A 9 -3.29 10.08 3.05
C TYR A 9 -1.88 9.51 3.30
N ALA A 10 -1.28 8.98 2.25
CA ALA A 10 0.07 8.46 2.21
C ALA A 10 1.08 9.56 2.50
N GLN A 11 2.01 9.26 3.40
CA GLN A 11 3.23 10.04 3.57
C GLN A 11 4.43 9.25 3.03
N GLU A 12 5.43 9.94 2.53
CA GLU A 12 6.61 9.30 1.93
C GLU A 12 7.34 8.41 2.95
N GLY A 13 7.68 7.19 2.54
CA GLY A 13 8.31 6.18 3.40
C GLY A 13 7.37 5.50 4.40
N GLU A 14 6.05 5.75 4.32
CA GLU A 14 5.08 5.18 5.23
C GLU A 14 4.67 3.74 4.84
N THR A 15 4.28 2.94 5.84
CA THR A 15 3.67 1.62 5.64
C THR A 15 2.16 1.66 5.88
N LEU A 16 1.41 1.32 4.84
CA LEU A 16 -0.04 1.37 4.81
C LEU A 16 -0.62 -0.05 4.70
N LEU A 17 -1.52 -0.40 5.61
CA LEU A 17 -2.25 -1.67 5.59
C LEU A 17 -3.67 -1.45 5.09
N VAL A 18 -4.05 -2.23 4.08
CA VAL A 18 -5.39 -2.24 3.50
C VAL A 18 -6.00 -3.63 3.70
N PRO A 19 -7.02 -3.80 4.56
CA PRO A 19 -7.68 -5.08 4.78
C PRO A 19 -8.69 -5.36 3.65
N GLY A 20 -8.19 -5.51 2.42
CA GLY A 20 -9.02 -5.70 1.24
C GLY A 20 -8.24 -5.65 -0.07
N LYS A 21 -8.96 -5.42 -1.17
CA LYS A 21 -8.37 -5.28 -2.51
C LYS A 21 -7.98 -3.83 -2.82
N VAL A 22 -6.76 -3.65 -3.32
CA VAL A 22 -6.28 -2.37 -3.86
C VAL A 22 -6.49 -2.34 -5.37
N LEU A 23 -7.13 -1.28 -5.86
CA LEU A 23 -7.47 -1.06 -7.25
C LEU A 23 -6.67 0.12 -7.81
N GLY A 24 -6.19 -0.03 -9.05
CA GLY A 24 -5.30 0.94 -9.70
C GLY A 24 -5.96 2.22 -10.22
N SER A 25 -7.07 2.68 -9.63
CA SER A 25 -7.71 3.93 -10.05
C SER A 25 -7.06 5.15 -9.39
N GLY A 26 -6.59 6.11 -10.19
CA GLY A 26 -5.86 7.30 -9.75
C GLY A 26 -4.36 7.30 -10.06
N VAL A 27 -3.63 8.21 -9.43
CA VAL A 27 -2.17 8.36 -9.53
C VAL A 27 -1.58 8.22 -8.12
N LEU A 28 -0.40 7.60 -8.03
CA LEU A 28 0.44 7.56 -6.83
C LEU A 28 1.72 8.33 -7.14
N GLU A 29 2.00 9.36 -6.37
CA GLU A 29 3.22 10.18 -6.51
C GLU A 29 4.22 9.89 -5.38
N GLN A 30 3.73 9.46 -4.21
CA GLN A 30 4.57 9.19 -3.05
C GLN A 30 5.08 7.75 -3.09
N SER A 31 6.37 7.57 -2.78
CA SER A 31 6.93 6.26 -2.48
C SER A 31 6.41 5.77 -1.13
N VAL A 32 5.56 4.74 -1.17
CA VAL A 32 4.98 4.11 0.03
C VAL A 32 5.01 2.60 -0.05
N THR A 33 5.02 1.97 1.12
CA THR A 33 4.85 0.53 1.24
C THR A 33 3.38 0.22 1.51
N VAL A 34 2.74 -0.56 0.65
CA VAL A 34 1.33 -0.93 0.79
C VAL A 34 1.24 -2.43 1.03
N ALA A 35 0.68 -2.80 2.17
CA ALA A 35 0.32 -4.16 2.53
C ALA A 35 -1.18 -4.38 2.30
N ALA A 36 -1.57 -5.38 1.50
CA ALA A 36 -2.99 -5.68 1.28
C ALA A 36 -3.27 -7.18 1.10
N LEU A 37 -4.55 -7.56 1.15
CA LEU A 37 -4.97 -8.94 0.85
C LEU A 37 -4.78 -9.25 -0.63
N HIS A 38 -5.16 -8.32 -1.50
CA HIS A 38 -5.04 -8.48 -2.94
C HIS A 38 -4.75 -7.15 -3.62
N PHE A 39 -4.01 -7.20 -4.71
CA PHE A 39 -3.78 -6.07 -5.60
C PHE A 39 -4.33 -6.40 -6.99
N SER A 40 -4.93 -5.41 -7.65
CA SER A 40 -5.08 -5.47 -9.10
C SER A 40 -3.72 -5.27 -9.78
N GLU A 41 -3.51 -5.87 -10.94
CA GLU A 41 -2.30 -5.69 -11.75
C GLU A 41 -1.99 -4.20 -12.00
N SER A 42 -3.01 -3.42 -12.38
CA SER A 42 -2.91 -1.97 -12.53
C SER A 42 -2.45 -1.25 -11.26
N ALA A 43 -2.80 -1.76 -10.07
CA ALA A 43 -2.37 -1.16 -8.82
C ALA A 43 -0.89 -1.46 -8.56
N VAL A 44 -0.46 -2.71 -8.76
CA VAL A 44 0.94 -3.11 -8.60
C VAL A 44 1.83 -2.23 -9.48
N ASN A 45 1.51 -2.12 -10.77
CA ASN A 45 2.31 -1.34 -11.72
C ASN A 45 2.43 0.14 -11.32
N LYS A 46 1.38 0.73 -10.77
CA LYS A 46 1.38 2.13 -10.32
C LYS A 46 2.15 2.32 -9.02
N ILE A 47 2.06 1.37 -8.10
CA ILE A 47 2.81 1.42 -6.84
C ILE A 47 4.30 1.24 -7.11
N THR A 48 4.69 0.22 -7.87
CA THR A 48 6.09 -0.01 -8.24
C THR A 48 6.64 1.12 -9.12
N GLY A 49 5.82 1.69 -10.00
CA GLY A 49 6.18 2.85 -10.82
C GLY A 49 6.46 4.12 -10.02
N ALA A 50 5.89 4.27 -8.83
CA ALA A 50 6.14 5.36 -7.90
C ALA A 50 7.29 5.06 -6.91
N ASN A 51 8.15 4.08 -7.21
CA ASN A 51 9.16 3.53 -6.29
C ASN A 51 8.56 3.06 -4.95
N GLY A 52 7.29 2.65 -4.95
CA GLY A 52 6.60 2.04 -3.82
C GLY A 52 6.78 0.53 -3.78
N THR A 53 6.47 -0.05 -2.63
CA THR A 53 6.55 -1.51 -2.42
C THR A 53 5.16 -2.08 -2.19
N CYS A 54 4.81 -3.13 -2.94
CA CYS A 54 3.62 -3.93 -2.67
C CYS A 54 4.04 -5.13 -1.83
N MET A 55 3.35 -5.37 -0.71
CA MET A 55 3.54 -6.57 0.09
C MET A 55 2.18 -7.15 0.51
N SER A 56 2.18 -8.42 0.88
CA SER A 56 1.05 -9.07 1.51
C SER A 56 0.98 -8.74 3.00
N ILE A 57 -0.20 -8.92 3.61
CA ILE A 57 -0.35 -8.79 5.07
C ILE A 57 0.53 -9.81 5.81
N GLU A 58 0.73 -11.00 5.23
CA GLU A 58 1.55 -12.07 5.80
C GLU A 58 3.04 -11.71 5.82
N GLU A 59 3.53 -11.04 4.78
CA GLU A 59 4.89 -10.51 4.73
C GLU A 59 5.05 -9.36 5.73
N LEU A 60 4.09 -8.45 5.80
CA LEU A 60 4.12 -7.36 6.78
C LEU A 60 4.17 -7.90 8.22
N LEU A 61 3.43 -8.97 8.52
CA LEU A 61 3.46 -9.60 9.84
C LEU A 61 4.78 -10.32 10.12
N ARG A 62 5.45 -10.86 9.09
CA ARG A 62 6.78 -11.46 9.23
C ARG A 62 7.86 -10.40 9.48
N ASP A 63 7.83 -9.31 8.72
CA ASP A 63 8.83 -8.24 8.81
C ASP A 63 8.58 -7.33 10.03
N ASN A 64 7.31 -7.11 10.38
CA ASN A 64 6.89 -6.25 11.47
C ASN A 64 5.81 -6.93 12.34
N PRO A 65 6.18 -7.95 13.12
CA PRO A 65 5.24 -8.72 13.96
C PRO A 65 4.58 -7.86 15.06
N LYS A 66 5.18 -6.72 15.41
CA LYS A 66 4.63 -5.78 16.40
C LYS A 66 3.72 -4.73 15.78
N GLY A 67 3.60 -4.66 14.45
CA GLY A 67 2.77 -3.69 13.75
C GLY A 67 3.11 -2.23 14.04
N ARG A 68 4.38 -1.92 14.34
CA ARG A 68 4.79 -0.53 14.68
C ARG A 68 4.84 0.33 13.43
N HIS A 69 4.38 1.58 13.52
CA HIS A 69 4.38 2.53 12.39
C HIS A 69 3.59 2.06 11.16
N VAL A 70 2.56 1.24 11.38
CA VAL A 70 1.61 0.83 10.33
C VAL A 70 0.33 1.65 10.48
N ARG A 71 -0.13 2.27 9.39
CA ARG A 71 -1.45 2.90 9.35
C ARG A 71 -2.43 2.06 8.57
N ILE A 72 -3.62 1.89 9.12
CA ILE A 72 -4.69 1.14 8.48
C ILE A 72 -5.55 2.10 7.67
N LEU A 73 -5.72 1.82 6.39
CA LEU A 73 -6.60 2.57 5.50
C LEU A 73 -7.84 1.74 5.13
N ARG A 74 -9.02 2.32 5.30
CA ARG A 74 -10.32 1.75 4.94
C ARG A 74 -11.04 2.61 3.92
#